data_AF-A0A918WMG1-F1
#
_entry.id   AF-A0A918WMG1-F1
#
_cell.length_a   1.000
_cell.length_b   1.000
_cell.length_c   1.000
_cell.angle_alpha   90.00
_cell.angle_beta   90.00
_cell.angle_gamma   90.00
#
_symmetry.space_group_name_H-M   'P 1'
#
loop_
_entity.id
_entity.type
_entity.pdbx_description
1 polymer ?
#
loop_
_entity_poly.entity_id
_entity_poly.type
_entity_poly.pdbx_seq_one_letter_code
_entity_poly.pdbx_strand_id
1 'polypeptide(L)'
;MVSGGWAWFTTVASILIGQATVLTMGFINNRSQTRREAHARAAERYKVAVERRETFELTQLVEVNTLLRNALTSLHTFGSARRHYRSRLREDPAAPPETYRQPVQDASDAADAALDALRSQIGFILADDVRALADAAEKALTLAAAGILLDEPVDTGALGAQANAAYEALSARLRDIYATRESAMPTA
;
A
#
# COMPACT_ATOMS: atom_id res chain seq x y z
N MET A 1 -76.01 -22.44 43.81
CA MET A 1 -75.70 -21.48 42.73
C MET A 1 -74.36 -20.83 43.00
N VAL A 2 -73.23 -21.47 42.69
CA VAL A 2 -71.92 -20.81 42.48
C VAL A 2 -71.09 -21.80 41.67
N SER A 3 -70.79 -21.56 40.39
CA SER A 3 -69.69 -22.26 39.68
C SER A 3 -69.38 -21.80 38.24
N GLY A 4 -69.97 -20.72 37.71
CA GLY A 4 -69.64 -20.26 36.34
C GLY A 4 -68.44 -19.30 36.24
N GLY A 5 -68.23 -18.45 37.27
CA GLY A 5 -67.27 -17.34 37.18
C GLY A 5 -65.80 -17.74 37.33
N TRP A 6 -65.50 -18.78 38.10
CA TRP A 6 -64.12 -19.20 38.37
C TRP A 6 -63.46 -19.86 37.15
N ALA A 7 -64.18 -20.75 36.47
CA ALA A 7 -63.71 -21.43 35.26
C ALA A 7 -63.48 -20.47 34.08
N TRP A 8 -64.35 -19.47 33.94
CA TRP A 8 -64.18 -18.38 32.98
C TRP A 8 -62.91 -17.57 33.27
N PHE A 9 -62.69 -17.18 34.54
CA PHE A 9 -61.54 -16.40 34.94
C PHE A 9 -60.22 -17.15 34.70
N THR A 10 -60.16 -18.45 35.02
CA THR A 10 -58.97 -19.28 34.75
C THR A 10 -58.68 -19.43 33.26
N THR A 11 -59.71 -19.47 32.43
CA THR A 11 -59.58 -19.59 30.96
C THR A 11 -59.06 -18.28 30.34
N VAL A 12 -59.61 -17.14 30.76
CA VAL A 12 -59.14 -15.82 30.29
C VAL A 12 -57.72 -15.57 30.80
N ALA A 13 -57.41 -15.91 32.05
CA ALA A 13 -56.07 -15.76 32.61
C ALA A 13 -55.03 -16.61 31.86
N SER A 14 -55.33 -17.86 31.52
CA SER A 14 -54.38 -18.71 30.79
C SER A 14 -54.12 -18.22 29.36
N ILE A 15 -55.15 -17.70 28.67
CA ILE A 15 -55.00 -17.09 27.35
C ILE A 15 -54.13 -15.83 27.43
N LEU A 16 -54.38 -14.96 28.41
CA LEU A 16 -53.60 -13.73 28.60
C LEU A 16 -52.13 -14.05 28.95
N ILE A 17 -51.88 -15.06 29.78
CA ILE A 17 -50.53 -15.52 30.10
C ILE A 17 -49.84 -16.10 28.86
N GLY A 18 -50.55 -16.90 28.05
CA GLY A 18 -50.03 -17.43 26.79
C GLY A 18 -49.64 -16.32 25.81
N GLN A 19 -50.50 -15.31 25.62
CA GLN A 19 -50.19 -14.16 24.75
C GLN A 19 -49.05 -13.29 25.29
N ALA A 20 -49.03 -13.03 26.60
CA ALA A 20 -47.95 -12.28 27.24
C ALA A 20 -46.59 -12.98 27.09
N THR A 21 -46.57 -14.32 27.18
CA THR A 21 -45.35 -15.12 27.00
C THR A 21 -44.82 -15.01 25.57
N VAL A 22 -45.67 -15.17 24.56
CA VAL A 22 -45.26 -15.06 23.14
C VAL A 22 -44.73 -13.65 22.81
N LEU A 23 -45.39 -12.60 23.28
CA LEU A 23 -44.94 -11.21 23.07
C LEU A 23 -43.60 -10.94 23.75
N THR A 24 -43.43 -11.41 24.99
CA THR A 24 -42.18 -11.23 25.75
C THR A 24 -41.03 -11.98 25.09
N MET A 25 -41.27 -13.22 24.66
CA MET A 25 -40.26 -14.06 24.00
C MET A 25 -39.89 -13.50 22.62
N GLY A 26 -40.87 -13.00 21.86
CA GLY A 26 -40.65 -12.30 20.60
C GLY A 26 -39.83 -11.02 20.76
N PHE A 27 -40.09 -10.22 21.79
CA PHE A 27 -39.31 -9.01 22.08
C PHE A 27 -37.86 -9.32 22.49
N ILE A 28 -37.65 -10.33 23.35
CA ILE A 28 -36.31 -10.76 23.76
C ILE A 28 -35.53 -11.31 22.57
N ASN A 29 -36.16 -12.18 21.76
CA ASN A 29 -35.50 -12.76 20.60
C ASN A 29 -35.12 -11.68 19.58
N ASN A 30 -36.04 -10.77 19.26
CA ASN A 30 -35.79 -9.66 18.33
C ASN A 30 -34.69 -8.71 18.83
N ARG A 31 -34.65 -8.40 20.14
CA ARG A 31 -33.58 -7.58 20.72
C ARG A 31 -32.21 -8.28 20.69
N SER A 32 -32.19 -9.59 20.90
CA SER A 32 -30.95 -10.38 20.80
C SER A 32 -30.47 -10.49 19.35
N GLN A 33 -31.40 -10.65 18.41
CA GLN A 33 -31.13 -10.78 16.99
C GLN A 33 -30.64 -9.45 16.40
N THR A 34 -31.30 -8.34 16.70
CA THR A 34 -30.85 -6.99 16.29
C THR A 34 -29.46 -6.65 16.83
N ARG A 35 -29.11 -7.07 18.05
CA ARG A 35 -27.74 -6.96 18.58
C ARG A 35 -26.74 -7.79 17.78
N ARG A 36 -27.06 -9.06 17.50
CA ARG A 36 -26.21 -9.94 16.69
C ARG A 36 -26.02 -9.38 15.27
N GLU A 37 -27.08 -8.91 14.64
CA GLU A 37 -27.03 -8.27 13.33
C GLU A 37 -26.21 -6.97 13.36
N ALA A 38 -26.35 -6.15 14.41
CA ALA A 38 -25.53 -4.95 14.56
C ALA A 38 -24.03 -5.27 14.72
N HIS A 39 -23.70 -6.29 15.52
CA HIS A 39 -22.32 -6.77 15.63
C HIS A 39 -21.80 -7.38 14.32
N ALA A 40 -22.62 -8.15 13.61
CA ALA A 40 -22.27 -8.72 12.32
C ALA A 40 -21.99 -7.61 11.28
N ARG A 41 -22.88 -6.61 11.18
CA ARG A 41 -22.67 -5.45 10.29
C ARG A 41 -21.44 -4.64 10.67
N ALA A 42 -21.13 -4.49 11.96
CA ALA A 42 -19.92 -3.82 12.41
C ALA A 42 -18.67 -4.61 12.02
N ALA A 43 -18.68 -5.93 12.21
CA ALA A 43 -17.60 -6.82 11.80
C ALA A 43 -17.40 -6.82 10.27
N GLU A 44 -18.48 -6.85 9.50
CA GLU A 44 -18.44 -6.73 8.03
C GLU A 44 -17.84 -5.40 7.57
N ARG A 45 -18.27 -4.27 8.16
CA ARG A 45 -17.70 -2.95 7.84
C ARG A 45 -16.21 -2.88 8.15
N TYR A 46 -15.81 -3.44 9.29
CA TYR A 46 -14.40 -3.51 9.67
C TYR A 46 -13.62 -4.35 8.66
N LYS A 47 -14.12 -5.55 8.32
CA LYS A 47 -13.50 -6.44 7.32
C LYS A 47 -13.33 -5.74 5.97
N VAL A 48 -14.38 -5.09 5.46
CA VAL A 48 -14.33 -4.36 4.19
C VAL A 48 -13.33 -3.20 4.23
N ALA A 49 -13.24 -2.48 5.36
CA ALA A 49 -12.27 -1.40 5.51
C ALA A 49 -10.81 -1.92 5.51
N VAL A 50 -10.56 -3.05 6.17
CA VAL A 50 -9.26 -3.72 6.18
C VAL A 50 -8.90 -4.19 4.76
N GLU A 51 -9.80 -4.88 4.07
CA GLU A 51 -9.56 -5.36 2.69
C GLU A 51 -9.26 -4.21 1.72
N ARG A 52 -9.97 -3.07 1.85
CA ARG A 52 -9.69 -1.87 1.04
C ARG A 52 -8.32 -1.29 1.31
N ARG A 53 -7.93 -1.20 2.60
CA ARG A 53 -6.62 -0.72 3.00
C ARG A 53 -5.51 -1.62 2.46
N GLU A 54 -5.64 -2.94 2.61
CA GLU A 54 -4.67 -3.91 2.13
C GLU A 54 -4.54 -3.86 0.59
N THR A 55 -5.67 -3.76 -0.13
CA THR A 55 -5.66 -3.65 -1.58
C THR A 55 -4.95 -2.38 -2.04
N PHE A 56 -5.25 -1.24 -1.40
CA PHE A 56 -4.56 0.01 -1.65
C PHE A 56 -3.05 -0.11 -1.39
N GLU A 57 -2.67 -0.66 -0.23
CA GLU A 57 -1.27 -0.81 0.16
C GLU A 57 -0.51 -1.72 -0.82
N LEU A 58 -1.10 -2.84 -1.25
CA LEU A 58 -0.49 -3.72 -2.25
C LEU A 58 -0.23 -3.02 -3.58
N THR A 59 -1.21 -2.28 -4.09
CA THR A 59 -1.05 -1.50 -5.33
C THR A 59 0.10 -0.51 -5.19
N GLN A 60 0.16 0.22 -4.07
CA GLN A 60 1.20 1.22 -3.84
C GLN A 60 2.60 0.62 -3.68
N LEU A 61 2.73 -0.52 -2.98
CA LEU A 61 4.02 -1.20 -2.82
C LEU A 61 4.58 -1.67 -4.17
N VAL A 62 3.74 -2.20 -5.05
CA VAL A 62 4.14 -2.64 -6.40
C VAL A 62 4.49 -1.44 -7.29
N GLU A 63 3.70 -0.37 -7.21
CA GLU A 63 3.94 0.86 -7.95
C GLU A 63 5.29 1.49 -7.56
N VAL A 64 5.55 1.67 -6.26
CA VAL A 64 6.84 2.19 -5.76
C VAL A 64 8.00 1.28 -6.17
N ASN A 65 7.85 -0.04 -6.08
CA ASN A 65 8.89 -0.98 -6.52
C ASN A 65 9.24 -0.78 -8.00
N THR A 66 8.23 -0.61 -8.84
CA THR A 66 8.40 -0.37 -10.28
C THR A 66 9.08 0.98 -10.54
N LEU A 67 8.66 2.03 -9.84
CA LEU A 67 9.25 3.36 -9.96
C LEU A 67 10.72 3.39 -9.49
N LEU A 68 11.05 2.67 -8.42
CA LEU A 68 12.42 2.54 -7.94
C LEU A 68 13.32 1.86 -8.98
N ARG A 69 12.82 0.83 -9.67
CA ARG A 69 13.54 0.16 -10.78
C ARG A 69 13.75 1.09 -11.95
N ASN A 70 12.71 1.84 -12.31
CA ASN A 70 12.77 2.81 -13.39
C ASN A 70 13.78 3.91 -13.08
N ALA A 71 13.76 4.47 -11.88
CA ALA A 71 14.72 5.48 -11.44
C ALA A 71 16.17 4.98 -11.49
N LEU A 72 16.44 3.77 -10.99
CA LEU A 72 17.78 3.15 -11.11
C LEU A 72 18.21 2.98 -12.58
N THR A 73 17.30 2.55 -13.44
CA THR A 73 17.58 2.31 -14.86
C THR A 73 17.84 3.62 -15.60
N SER A 74 17.03 4.66 -15.36
CA SER A 74 17.23 5.98 -15.93
C SER A 74 18.55 6.60 -15.45
N LEU A 75 18.88 6.47 -14.17
CA LEU A 75 20.14 6.93 -13.61
C LEU A 75 21.35 6.23 -14.25
N HIS A 76 21.25 4.91 -14.47
CA HIS A 76 22.30 4.16 -15.16
C HIS A 76 22.48 4.63 -16.61
N THR A 77 21.36 4.89 -17.31
CA THR A 77 21.35 5.43 -18.67
C THR A 77 21.97 6.83 -18.72
N PHE A 78 21.65 7.69 -17.75
CA PHE A 78 22.26 9.01 -17.64
C PHE A 78 23.78 8.92 -17.39
N GLY A 79 24.21 8.09 -16.44
CA GLY A 79 25.62 7.88 -16.15
C GLY A 79 26.41 7.25 -17.31
N SER A 80 25.79 6.41 -18.13
CA SER A 80 26.42 5.85 -19.33
C SER A 80 26.50 6.88 -20.45
N ALA A 81 25.44 7.66 -20.70
CA ALA A 81 25.43 8.75 -21.66
C ALA A 81 26.49 9.81 -21.32
N ARG A 82 26.59 10.20 -20.05
CA ARG A 82 27.61 11.16 -19.57
C ARG A 82 29.03 10.65 -19.78
N ARG A 83 29.29 9.36 -19.51
CA ARG A 83 30.59 8.74 -19.76
C ARG A 83 30.91 8.68 -21.25
N HIS A 84 29.94 8.33 -22.10
CA HIS A 84 30.14 8.30 -23.54
C HIS A 84 30.45 9.68 -24.11
N TYR A 85 29.69 10.70 -23.70
CA TYR A 85 29.92 12.11 -24.04
C TYR A 85 31.36 12.53 -23.73
N ARG A 86 31.85 12.19 -22.53
CA ARG A 86 33.23 12.49 -22.11
C ARG A 86 34.29 11.75 -22.91
N SER A 87 34.06 10.49 -23.24
CA SER A 87 34.99 9.72 -24.10
C SER A 87 35.12 10.40 -25.46
N ARG A 88 33.99 10.75 -26.08
CA ARG A 88 33.96 11.41 -27.38
C ARG A 88 34.65 12.76 -27.39
N LEU A 89 34.43 13.57 -26.34
CA LEU A 89 35.04 14.89 -26.21
C LEU A 89 36.57 14.82 -26.03
N ARG A 90 37.09 13.70 -25.51
CA ARG A 90 38.55 13.44 -25.43
C ARG A 90 39.12 12.91 -26.74
N GLU A 91 38.36 12.11 -27.48
CA GLU A 91 38.78 11.49 -28.74
C GLU A 91 38.82 12.50 -29.90
N ASP A 92 37.84 13.40 -29.97
CA ASP A 92 37.74 14.42 -31.02
C ASP A 92 37.38 15.79 -30.45
N PRO A 93 38.39 16.58 -30.03
CA PRO A 93 38.19 17.92 -29.47
C PRO A 93 37.65 18.94 -30.49
N ALA A 94 37.71 18.64 -31.80
CA ALA A 94 37.32 19.53 -32.88
C ALA A 94 35.87 19.32 -33.34
N ALA A 95 35.23 18.20 -32.95
CA ALA A 95 33.84 17.93 -33.26
C ALA A 95 32.88 18.90 -32.53
N PRO A 96 31.77 19.33 -33.17
CA PRO A 96 30.75 20.15 -32.52
C PRO A 96 30.15 19.41 -31.31
N PRO A 97 30.23 19.96 -30.09
CA PRO A 97 29.77 19.28 -28.88
C PRO A 97 28.25 19.09 -28.82
N GLU A 98 27.50 19.79 -29.67
CA GLU A 98 26.03 19.78 -29.71
C GLU A 98 25.47 18.41 -30.13
N THR A 99 26.11 17.71 -31.06
CA THR A 99 25.68 16.39 -31.53
C THR A 99 25.67 15.33 -30.42
N TYR A 100 26.58 15.46 -29.44
CA TYR A 100 26.70 14.53 -28.32
C TYR A 100 26.00 15.01 -27.04
N ARG A 101 25.55 16.27 -27.02
CA ARG A 101 24.89 16.87 -25.86
C ARG A 101 23.44 16.43 -25.72
N GLN A 102 22.72 16.29 -26.84
CA GLN A 102 21.30 15.93 -26.83
C GLN A 102 21.02 14.61 -26.10
N PRO A 103 21.74 13.49 -26.37
CA PRO A 103 21.48 12.23 -25.68
C PRO A 103 21.74 12.29 -24.16
N VAL A 104 22.67 13.14 -23.71
CA VAL A 104 22.95 13.35 -22.28
C VAL A 104 21.81 14.14 -21.63
N GLN A 105 21.31 15.17 -22.33
CA GLN A 105 20.20 15.98 -21.89
C GLN A 105 18.92 15.13 -21.76
N ASP A 106 18.57 14.38 -22.80
CA ASP A 106 17.41 13.50 -22.80
C ASP A 106 17.48 12.44 -21.68
N ALA A 107 18.66 11.88 -21.43
CA ALA A 107 18.86 10.92 -20.34
C ALA A 107 18.80 11.57 -18.94
N SER A 108 19.26 12.81 -18.80
CA SER A 108 19.12 13.60 -17.56
C SER A 108 17.65 13.86 -17.26
N ASP A 109 16.91 14.38 -18.24
CA ASP A 109 15.49 14.70 -18.10
C ASP A 109 14.67 13.44 -17.77
N ALA A 110 15.00 12.30 -18.37
CA ALA A 110 14.38 11.01 -18.06
C ALA A 110 14.72 10.50 -16.66
N ALA A 111 15.91 10.79 -16.12
CA ALA A 111 16.28 10.46 -14.75
C ALA A 111 15.51 11.34 -13.75
N ASP A 112 15.44 12.65 -13.99
CA ASP A 112 14.70 13.59 -13.16
C ASP A 112 13.20 13.23 -13.11
N ALA A 113 12.58 12.97 -14.27
CA ALA A 113 11.19 12.54 -14.33
C ALA A 113 10.93 11.22 -13.57
N ALA A 114 11.86 10.27 -13.63
CA ALA A 114 11.74 9.01 -12.90
C ALA A 114 11.87 9.20 -11.38
N LEU A 115 12.75 10.11 -10.93
CA LEU A 115 12.92 10.45 -9.52
C LEU A 115 11.71 11.20 -8.97
N ASP A 116 11.17 12.16 -9.72
CA ASP A 116 9.97 12.89 -9.33
C ASP A 116 8.75 11.96 -9.23
N ALA A 117 8.61 11.03 -10.18
CA ALA A 117 7.57 10.00 -10.13
C ALA A 117 7.71 9.13 -8.87
N LEU A 118 8.92 8.64 -8.58
CA LEU A 118 9.20 7.87 -7.36
C LEU A 118 8.86 8.67 -6.09
N ARG A 119 9.37 9.91 -5.98
CA ARG A 119 9.16 10.80 -4.83
C ARG A 119 7.68 11.07 -4.59
N SER A 120 6.89 11.25 -5.66
CA SER A 120 5.45 11.48 -5.57
C SER A 120 4.68 10.31 -4.96
N GLN A 121 5.19 9.08 -5.10
CA GLN A 121 4.51 7.87 -4.63
C GLN A 121 4.96 7.39 -3.24
N ILE A 122 6.17 7.73 -2.80
CA ILE A 122 6.69 7.28 -1.48
C ILE A 122 5.77 7.68 -0.33
N GLY A 123 5.12 8.85 -0.41
CA GLY A 123 4.19 9.33 0.62
C GLY A 123 2.96 8.43 0.85
N PHE A 124 2.59 7.58 -0.11
CA PHE A 124 1.44 6.68 -0.01
C PHE A 124 1.74 5.33 0.65
N ILE A 125 3.02 5.02 0.89
CA ILE A 125 3.42 3.81 1.64
C ILE A 125 2.92 3.96 3.07
N LEU A 126 2.10 3.03 3.55
CA LEU A 126 1.49 3.15 4.89
C LEU A 126 2.45 2.77 6.03
N ALA A 127 3.35 1.82 5.79
CA ALA A 127 4.32 1.35 6.77
C ALA A 127 5.51 2.34 6.87
N ASP A 128 5.71 2.96 8.03
CA ASP A 128 6.68 4.04 8.21
C ASP A 128 8.14 3.60 8.03
N ASP A 129 8.46 2.37 8.44
CA ASP A 129 9.78 1.74 8.28
C ASP A 129 10.10 1.49 6.80
N VAL A 130 9.14 0.94 6.04
CA VAL A 130 9.26 0.74 4.60
C VAL A 130 9.36 2.09 3.89
N ARG A 131 8.56 3.08 4.31
CA ARG A 131 8.60 4.44 3.77
C ARG A 131 9.97 5.09 3.98
N ALA A 132 10.55 4.96 5.17
CA ALA A 132 11.87 5.51 5.48
C ALA A 132 12.98 4.89 4.61
N LEU A 133 12.91 3.59 4.32
CA LEU A 133 13.87 2.93 3.43
C LEU A 133 13.70 3.35 1.97
N ALA A 134 12.46 3.53 1.49
CA ALA A 134 12.20 4.05 0.15
C ALA A 134 12.68 5.50 0.00
N ASP A 135 12.45 6.34 1.03
CA ASP A 135 12.94 7.72 1.09
C ASP A 135 14.48 7.79 1.12
N ALA A 136 15.15 6.90 1.86
CA ALA A 136 16.61 6.80 1.83
C ALA A 136 17.13 6.45 0.43
N ALA A 137 16.52 5.46 -0.23
CA ALA A 137 16.90 5.08 -1.59
C ALA A 137 16.70 6.21 -2.61
N GLU A 138 15.58 6.93 -2.52
CA GLU A 138 15.31 8.11 -3.37
C GLU A 138 16.35 9.22 -3.16
N LYS A 139 16.72 9.49 -1.90
CA LYS A 139 17.76 10.48 -1.57
C LYS A 139 19.11 10.08 -2.13
N ALA A 140 19.51 8.82 -2.02
CA ALA A 140 20.76 8.35 -2.62
C ALA A 140 20.73 8.41 -4.15
N LEU A 141 19.60 8.10 -4.78
CA LEU A 141 19.46 8.25 -6.23
C LEU A 141 19.59 9.71 -6.66
N THR A 142 18.96 10.63 -5.92
CA THR A 142 19.06 12.08 -6.17
C THR A 142 20.49 12.58 -6.02
N LEU A 143 21.19 12.18 -4.95
CA LEU A 143 22.60 12.50 -4.75
C LEU A 143 23.48 11.92 -5.85
N ALA A 144 23.20 10.69 -6.30
CA ALA A 144 23.93 10.08 -7.39
C ALA A 144 23.68 10.80 -8.72
N ALA A 145 22.46 11.25 -9.01
CA ALA A 145 22.14 12.06 -10.19
C ALA A 145 22.91 13.39 -10.18
N ALA A 146 22.90 14.08 -9.04
CA ALA A 146 23.68 15.30 -8.84
C ALA A 146 25.18 15.06 -9.02
N GLY A 147 25.70 13.96 -8.47
CA GLY A 147 27.10 13.57 -8.63
C GLY A 147 27.47 13.30 -10.10
N ILE A 148 26.61 12.63 -10.88
CA ILE A 148 26.83 12.43 -12.32
C ILE A 148 26.86 13.77 -13.07
N LEU A 149 25.97 14.70 -12.72
CA LEU A 149 25.89 16.01 -13.36
C LEU A 149 27.12 16.88 -13.06
N LEU A 150 27.55 16.91 -11.80
CA LEU A 150 28.71 17.64 -11.30
C LEU A 150 30.03 16.91 -11.54
N ASP A 151 29.96 15.71 -12.12
CA ASP A 151 31.09 14.84 -12.39
C ASP A 151 31.89 14.43 -11.14
N GLU A 152 31.19 14.34 -10.01
CA GLU A 152 31.69 13.85 -8.73
C GLU A 152 31.66 12.31 -8.68
N PRO A 153 32.54 11.70 -7.86
CA PRO A 153 32.51 10.25 -7.67
C PRO A 153 31.19 9.81 -7.03
N VAL A 154 30.46 8.90 -7.69
CA VAL A 154 29.27 8.26 -7.14
C VAL A 154 29.66 6.95 -6.48
N ASP A 155 29.32 6.79 -5.20
CA ASP A 155 29.45 5.51 -4.50
C ASP A 155 28.32 4.55 -4.94
N THR A 156 28.60 3.76 -5.96
CA THR A 156 27.67 2.77 -6.50
C THR A 156 27.37 1.63 -5.52
N GLY A 157 28.29 1.35 -4.59
CA GLY A 157 28.11 0.34 -3.54
C GLY A 157 27.08 0.79 -2.51
N ALA A 158 27.23 2.01 -1.99
CA ALA A 158 26.26 2.61 -1.08
C ALA A 158 24.89 2.78 -1.74
N LEU A 159 24.84 3.25 -3.00
CA LEU A 159 23.60 3.38 -3.75
C LEU A 159 22.89 2.02 -3.92
N GLY A 160 23.64 0.99 -4.33
CA GLY A 160 23.11 -0.36 -4.49
C GLY A 160 22.59 -0.95 -3.17
N ALA A 161 23.30 -0.71 -2.06
CA ALA A 161 22.89 -1.16 -0.74
C ALA A 161 21.56 -0.52 -0.31
N GLN A 162 21.39 0.79 -0.50
CA GLN A 162 20.16 1.49 -0.13
C GLN A 162 18.97 1.09 -1.02
N ALA A 163 19.19 0.97 -2.33
CA ALA A 163 18.17 0.46 -3.25
C ALA A 163 17.75 -0.96 -2.88
N ASN A 164 18.69 -1.85 -2.56
CA ASN A 164 18.38 -3.23 -2.16
C ASN A 164 17.64 -3.29 -0.83
N ALA A 165 18.00 -2.46 0.15
CA ALA A 165 17.29 -2.37 1.41
C ALA A 165 15.82 -1.95 1.21
N ALA A 166 15.55 -0.99 0.33
CA ALA A 166 14.20 -0.60 -0.04
C ALA A 166 13.44 -1.74 -0.75
N TYR A 167 14.07 -2.44 -1.70
CA TYR A 167 13.44 -3.58 -2.37
C TYR A 167 13.06 -4.70 -1.41
N GLU A 168 13.95 -5.05 -0.50
CA GLU A 168 13.71 -6.09 0.51
C GLU A 168 12.57 -5.69 1.45
N ALA A 169 12.54 -4.45 1.91
CA ALA A 169 11.47 -3.94 2.77
C ALA A 169 10.10 -3.94 2.08
N LEU A 170 10.02 -3.44 0.84
CA LEU A 170 8.79 -3.47 0.03
C LEU A 170 8.30 -4.92 -0.18
N SER A 171 9.23 -5.83 -0.50
CA SER A 171 8.92 -7.24 -0.76
C SER A 171 8.55 -8.00 0.51
N ALA A 172 9.19 -7.69 1.65
CA ALA A 172 8.86 -8.26 2.95
C ALA A 172 7.46 -7.83 3.39
N ARG A 173 7.12 -6.54 3.22
CA ARG A 173 5.79 -6.03 3.54
C ARG A 173 4.70 -6.64 2.66
N LEU A 174 4.98 -6.80 1.37
CA LEU A 174 4.06 -7.49 0.47
C LEU A 174 3.80 -8.94 0.92
N ARG A 175 4.85 -9.69 1.29
CA ARG A 175 4.72 -11.05 1.83
C ARG A 175 3.91 -11.09 3.14
N ASP A 176 4.13 -10.13 4.03
CA ASP A 176 3.41 -10.01 5.30
C ASP A 176 1.90 -9.81 5.10
N ILE A 177 1.50 -8.95 4.15
CA ILE A 177 0.09 -8.75 3.79
C ILE A 177 -0.54 -10.06 3.27
N TYR A 178 0.17 -10.80 2.40
CA TYR A 178 -0.33 -12.08 1.90
C TYR A 178 -0.41 -13.17 2.98
N ALA A 179 0.58 -13.28 3.87
CA ALA A 179 0.58 -14.25 4.96
C ALA A 179 -0.57 -13.99 5.96
N THR A 180 -0.85 -12.72 6.23
CA THR A 180 -1.99 -12.31 7.07
C THR A 180 -3.32 -12.70 6.42
N ARG A 181 -3.43 -12.54 5.10
CA ARG A 181 -4.63 -12.92 4.34
C ARG A 181 -4.86 -14.43 4.29
N GLU A 182 -3.81 -15.23 4.13
CA GLU A 182 -3.89 -16.69 4.16
C GLU A 182 -4.37 -17.19 5.54
N SER A 183 -3.81 -16.63 6.62
CA SER A 183 -4.20 -16.97 7.99
C SER A 183 -5.63 -16.54 8.34
N ALA A 184 -6.19 -15.54 7.65
CA ALA A 184 -7.54 -15.03 7.85
C ALA A 184 -8.61 -15.80 7.06
N MET A 185 -8.23 -16.69 6.13
CA MET A 185 -9.18 -17.56 5.44
C MET A 185 -9.51 -18.78 6.32
N PRO A 186 -10.79 -19.07 6.61
CA PRO A 186 -11.15 -20.30 7.29
C PRO A 186 -10.76 -21.48 6.40
N THR A 187 -9.94 -22.40 6.94
CA THR A 187 -9.65 -23.68 6.28
C THR A 187 -10.96 -24.37 5.96
N ALA A 188 -11.18 -24.65 4.67
CA ALA A 188 -12.36 -25.34 4.15
C ALA A 188 -12.51 -26.75 4.72
#